data_AF-A0A851VBY5-F1
#
_entry.id   AF-A0A851VBY5-F1
#
_cell.length_a   1.000
_cell.length_b   1.000
_cell.length_c   1.000
_cell.angle_alpha   90.00
_cell.angle_beta   90.00
_cell.angle_gamma   90.00
#
_symmetry.space_group_name_H-M   'P 1'
#
loop_
_entity.id
_entity.type
_entity.pdbx_description
1 polymer ?
#
loop_
_entity_poly.entity_id
_entity_poly.type
_entity_poly.pdbx_seq_one_letter_code
_entity_poly.pdbx_strand_id
1 'polypeptide(L)'
;PQSKQSSSYSDRDTTEEEESLEDMDFLSRQRKLQAEAKMALAMAKPMAKMQVEVEKQNRKKSPVADLLPHMPHISECLMKRSLKPTDLRDMTIGQLQVIVNDLHSQIESLNEELVQLLLIRDELHTEQDAMLVDIEDLTRHAESQQKHLAEKMPTK
;
A
#
# COMPACT_ATOMS: atom_id res chain seq x y z
N PRO A 1 -52.47 3.53 67.52
CA PRO A 1 -51.30 4.33 67.07
C PRO A 1 -49.99 3.61 67.43
N GLN A 2 -49.46 2.79 66.52
CA GLN A 2 -48.10 2.25 66.58
C GLN A 2 -47.62 1.82 65.19
N SER A 3 -46.33 2.06 64.91
CA SER A 3 -45.45 1.29 64.01
C SER A 3 -45.66 1.45 62.49
N LYS A 4 -44.66 1.48 61.59
CA LYS A 4 -43.21 1.29 61.63
C LYS A 4 -42.61 1.73 60.29
N GLN A 5 -41.42 2.33 60.37
CA GLN A 5 -40.20 2.14 59.58
C GLN A 5 -40.24 2.08 58.03
N SER A 6 -39.36 2.93 57.50
CA SER A 6 -38.71 3.00 56.20
C SER A 6 -38.47 1.68 55.45
N SER A 7 -38.54 1.75 54.13
CA SER A 7 -37.74 0.91 53.24
C SER A 7 -37.43 1.67 51.96
N SER A 8 -36.25 2.29 51.95
CA SER A 8 -35.57 2.80 50.76
C SER A 8 -34.97 1.61 50.04
N TYR A 9 -35.36 1.36 48.79
CA TYR A 9 -34.61 0.50 47.88
C TYR A 9 -34.26 1.33 46.64
N SER A 10 -32.97 1.60 46.53
CA SER A 10 -32.28 2.18 45.38
C SER A 10 -31.93 1.05 44.40
N ASP A 11 -32.74 0.86 43.36
CA ASP A 11 -32.40 0.05 42.19
C ASP A 11 -31.81 0.95 41.09
N ARG A 12 -30.56 1.38 41.29
CA ARG A 12 -29.74 2.05 40.28
C ARG A 12 -28.28 1.71 40.54
N ASP A 13 -27.81 0.57 40.06
CA ASP A 13 -26.37 0.31 39.95
C ASP A 13 -25.97 -0.76 38.92
N THR A 14 -26.92 -1.44 38.26
CA THR A 14 -26.60 -2.53 37.32
C THR A 14 -26.31 -2.07 35.89
N THR A 15 -26.60 -0.82 35.52
CA THR A 15 -26.35 -0.30 34.16
C THR A 15 -24.92 0.20 33.95
N GLU A 16 -24.24 0.63 35.01
CA GLU A 16 -22.88 1.19 34.90
C GLU A 16 -21.80 0.08 34.80
N GLU A 17 -22.03 -1.09 35.42
CA GLU A 17 -21.10 -2.23 35.34
C GLU A 17 -21.13 -2.92 33.97
N GLU A 18 -22.31 -3.04 33.33
CA GLU A 18 -22.45 -3.62 31.98
C GLU A 18 -21.84 -2.71 30.90
N GLU A 19 -22.05 -1.39 30.97
CA GLU A 19 -21.39 -0.42 30.06
C GLU A 19 -19.85 -0.47 30.18
N SER A 20 -19.31 -0.69 31.39
CA SER A 20 -17.86 -0.77 31.61
C SER A 20 -17.18 -2.00 30.99
N LEU A 21 -17.89 -3.13 30.87
CA LEU A 21 -17.38 -4.37 30.27
C LEU A 21 -17.37 -4.29 28.74
N GLU A 22 -18.38 -3.66 28.14
CA GLU A 22 -18.45 -3.40 26.70
C GLU A 22 -17.35 -2.42 26.25
N ASP A 23 -17.07 -1.38 27.04
CA ASP A 23 -15.98 -0.43 26.79
C ASP A 23 -14.58 -1.09 26.85
N MET A 24 -14.39 -2.08 27.74
CA MET A 24 -13.14 -2.86 27.83
C MET A 24 -12.91 -3.77 26.61
N ASP A 25 -13.98 -4.33 26.02
CA ASP A 25 -13.92 -5.12 24.77
C ASP A 25 -13.62 -4.21 23.57
N PHE A 26 -14.25 -3.04 23.50
CA PHE A 26 -14.00 -2.04 22.47
C PHE A 26 -12.53 -1.59 22.43
N LEU A 27 -11.96 -1.21 23.58
CA LEU A 27 -10.55 -0.78 23.67
C LEU A 27 -9.57 -1.89 23.29
N SER A 28 -9.89 -3.14 23.64
CA SER A 28 -9.07 -4.29 23.29
C SER A 28 -9.08 -4.56 21.78
N ARG A 29 -10.26 -4.48 21.15
CA ARG A 29 -10.43 -4.61 19.70
C ARG A 29 -9.76 -3.46 18.95
N GLN A 30 -9.87 -2.23 19.45
CA GLN A 30 -9.20 -1.06 18.89
C GLN A 30 -7.68 -1.24 18.88
N ARG A 31 -7.07 -1.65 20.01
CA ARG A 31 -5.62 -1.90 20.08
C ARG A 31 -5.18 -2.98 19.09
N LYS A 32 -5.97 -4.05 18.95
CA LYS A 32 -5.69 -5.14 17.99
C LYS A 32 -5.68 -4.63 16.54
N LEU A 33 -6.74 -3.92 16.13
CA LEU A 33 -6.84 -3.35 14.79
C LEU A 33 -5.73 -2.34 14.50
N GLN A 34 -5.37 -1.51 15.49
CA GLN A 34 -4.27 -0.56 15.35
C GLN A 34 -2.92 -1.28 15.16
N ALA A 35 -2.69 -2.40 15.86
CA ALA A 35 -1.49 -3.20 15.69
C ALA A 35 -1.42 -3.84 14.29
N GLU A 36 -2.54 -4.39 13.80
CA GLU A 36 -2.66 -4.94 12.45
C GLU A 36 -2.39 -3.87 11.38
N ALA A 37 -3.00 -2.69 11.50
CA ALA A 37 -2.79 -1.57 10.58
C ALA A 37 -1.32 -1.11 10.55
N LYS A 38 -0.67 -0.99 11.73
CA LYS A 38 0.75 -0.65 11.84
C LYS A 38 1.64 -1.68 11.15
N MET A 39 1.34 -2.98 11.32
CA MET A 39 2.08 -4.04 10.65
C MET A 39 1.89 -4.01 9.13
N ALA A 40 0.66 -3.83 8.66
CA ALA A 40 0.36 -3.73 7.23
C ALA A 40 1.09 -2.54 6.58
N LEU A 41 1.06 -1.37 7.21
CA LEU A 41 1.78 -0.18 6.75
C LEU A 41 3.30 -0.40 6.69
N ALA A 42 3.87 -1.11 7.66
CA ALA A 42 5.30 -1.46 7.65
C ALA A 42 5.66 -2.41 6.49
N MET A 43 4.75 -3.29 6.09
CA MET A 43 4.93 -4.24 4.99
C MET A 43 4.64 -3.64 3.60
N ALA A 44 3.85 -2.58 3.51
CA ALA A 44 3.44 -1.98 2.24
C ALA A 44 4.64 -1.59 1.35
N LYS A 45 5.63 -0.88 1.91
CA LYS A 45 6.83 -0.43 1.16
C LYS A 45 7.70 -1.59 0.64
N PRO A 46 8.09 -2.59 1.46
CA PRO A 46 8.86 -3.72 0.95
C PRO A 46 8.06 -4.57 -0.04
N MET A 47 6.75 -4.76 0.16
CA MET A 47 5.89 -5.46 -0.79
C MET A 47 5.85 -4.75 -2.15
N ALA A 48 5.71 -3.42 -2.16
CA ALA A 48 5.74 -2.63 -3.39
C ALA A 48 7.10 -2.76 -4.12
N LYS A 49 8.22 -2.75 -3.39
CA LYS A 49 9.55 -2.97 -3.99
C LYS A 49 9.68 -4.37 -4.60
N MET A 50 9.18 -5.39 -3.91
CA MET A 50 9.19 -6.76 -4.40
C MET A 50 8.36 -6.89 -5.68
N GLN A 51 7.19 -6.26 -5.72
CA GLN A 51 6.33 -6.24 -6.90
C GLN A 51 7.03 -5.65 -8.13
N VAL A 52 7.71 -4.51 -7.97
CA VAL A 52 8.48 -3.87 -9.07
C VAL A 52 9.58 -4.79 -9.60
N GLU A 53 10.25 -5.55 -8.73
CA GLU A 53 11.30 -6.48 -9.16
C GLU A 53 10.73 -7.68 -9.93
N VAL A 54 9.57 -8.19 -9.51
CA VAL A 54 8.84 -9.25 -10.22
C VAL A 54 8.41 -8.76 -11.62
N GLU A 55 7.90 -7.54 -11.72
CA GLU A 55 7.49 -6.96 -13.01
C GLU A 55 8.66 -6.77 -13.97
N LYS A 56 9.84 -6.36 -13.47
CA LYS A 56 11.07 -6.28 -14.28
C LYS A 56 11.47 -7.64 -14.86
N GLN A 57 11.36 -8.71 -14.06
CA GLN A 57 11.69 -10.07 -14.51
C GLN A 57 10.69 -10.60 -15.54
N ASN A 58 9.43 -10.18 -15.46
CA ASN A 58 8.36 -10.60 -16.36
C ASN A 58 8.29 -9.79 -17.67
N ARG A 59 9.23 -8.87 -17.92
CA ARG A 59 9.28 -8.12 -19.18
C ARG A 59 9.46 -9.07 -20.37
N LYS A 60 8.66 -8.84 -21.42
CA LYS A 60 8.65 -9.67 -22.63
C LYS A 60 10.05 -9.72 -23.26
N LYS A 61 10.39 -10.88 -23.84
CA LYS A 61 11.63 -11.06 -24.62
C LYS A 61 11.62 -10.14 -25.83
N SER A 62 12.76 -9.52 -26.15
CA SER A 62 12.89 -8.61 -27.29
C SER A 62 12.61 -9.36 -28.61
N PRO A 63 11.74 -8.83 -29.50
CA PRO A 63 11.51 -9.33 -30.86
C PRO A 63 12.79 -9.54 -31.68
N VAL A 64 13.89 -8.87 -31.32
CA VAL A 64 15.21 -9.06 -31.96
C VAL A 64 15.73 -10.49 -31.83
N ALA A 65 15.36 -11.20 -30.76
CA ALA A 65 15.77 -12.60 -30.57
C ALA A 65 15.30 -13.51 -31.71
N ASP A 66 14.12 -13.23 -32.28
CA ASP A 66 13.54 -14.01 -33.37
C ASP A 66 14.08 -13.56 -34.74
N LEU A 67 14.37 -12.28 -34.89
CA LEU A 67 14.83 -11.67 -36.15
C LEU A 67 16.35 -11.81 -36.37
N LEU A 68 17.12 -11.92 -35.30
CA LEU A 68 18.58 -12.14 -35.32
C LEU A 68 18.96 -13.43 -34.56
N PRO A 69 18.45 -14.61 -34.99
CA PRO A 69 18.61 -15.86 -34.25
C PRO A 69 20.07 -16.33 -34.13
N HIS A 70 20.94 -15.87 -35.04
CA HIS A 70 22.37 -16.19 -35.03
C HIS A 70 23.19 -15.31 -34.06
N MET A 71 22.57 -14.32 -33.41
CA MET A 71 23.25 -13.33 -32.57
C MET A 71 22.58 -13.22 -31.19
N PRO A 72 22.50 -14.31 -30.39
CA PRO A 72 21.76 -14.32 -29.13
C PRO A 72 22.31 -13.35 -28.08
N HIS A 73 23.63 -13.09 -28.10
CA HIS A 73 24.28 -12.11 -27.23
C HIS A 73 23.73 -10.69 -27.42
N ILE A 74 23.29 -10.33 -28.62
CA ILE A 74 22.66 -9.03 -28.90
C ILE A 74 21.35 -8.90 -28.15
N SER A 75 20.48 -9.92 -28.22
CA SER A 75 19.20 -9.91 -27.52
C SER A 75 19.38 -9.78 -25.99
N GLU A 76 20.37 -10.46 -25.43
CA GLU A 76 20.71 -10.36 -24.01
C GLU A 76 21.25 -8.97 -23.64
N CYS A 77 22.17 -8.43 -24.45
CA CYS A 77 22.71 -7.09 -24.26
C CYS A 77 21.64 -6.01 -24.36
N LEU A 78 20.66 -6.15 -25.26
CA LEU A 78 19.50 -5.27 -25.38
C LEU A 78 18.61 -5.33 -24.13
N MET A 79 18.25 -6.54 -23.67
CA MET A 79 17.45 -6.71 -22.43
C MET A 79 18.16 -6.11 -21.21
N LYS A 80 19.48 -6.24 -21.13
CA LYS A 80 20.32 -5.69 -20.04
C LYS A 80 20.74 -4.23 -20.25
N ARG A 81 20.34 -3.59 -21.35
CA ARG A 81 20.77 -2.22 -21.73
C ARG A 81 22.29 -2.03 -21.69
N SER A 82 23.03 -3.02 -22.19
CA SER A 82 24.48 -3.14 -22.07
C SER A 82 25.19 -3.33 -23.41
N LEU A 83 24.51 -3.01 -24.52
CA LEU A 83 25.02 -3.10 -25.88
C LEU A 83 26.24 -2.19 -26.07
N LYS A 84 27.32 -2.73 -26.63
CA LYS A 84 28.56 -2.01 -26.90
C LYS A 84 28.77 -1.83 -28.40
N PRO A 85 29.53 -0.82 -28.83
CA PRO A 85 29.87 -0.65 -30.25
C PRO A 85 30.56 -1.88 -30.87
N THR A 86 31.30 -2.65 -30.06
CA THR A 86 31.96 -3.88 -30.49
C THR A 86 30.97 -4.99 -30.87
N ASP A 87 29.81 -5.02 -30.22
CA ASP A 87 28.78 -6.05 -30.46
C ASP A 87 28.08 -5.80 -31.80
N LEU A 88 28.12 -4.56 -32.29
CA LEU A 88 27.51 -4.12 -33.54
C LEU A 88 28.45 -4.20 -34.75
N ARG A 89 29.72 -4.56 -34.51
CA ARG A 89 30.72 -4.59 -35.56
C ARG A 89 30.41 -5.71 -36.57
N ASP A 90 30.70 -5.45 -37.83
CA ASP A 90 30.50 -6.39 -38.95
C ASP A 90 29.03 -6.81 -39.21
N MET A 91 28.07 -6.13 -38.56
CA MET A 91 26.66 -6.28 -38.85
C MET A 91 26.30 -5.57 -40.16
N THR A 92 25.42 -6.20 -40.92
CA THR A 92 24.84 -5.57 -42.11
C THR A 92 23.91 -4.42 -41.72
N ILE A 93 23.72 -3.47 -42.64
CA ILE A 93 22.78 -2.36 -42.46
C ILE A 93 21.37 -2.87 -42.09
N GLY A 94 20.92 -3.97 -42.72
CA GLY A 94 19.62 -4.56 -42.41
C GLY A 94 19.51 -5.08 -40.97
N GLN A 95 20.56 -5.72 -40.45
CA GLN A 95 20.57 -6.20 -39.06
C GLN A 95 20.63 -5.05 -38.05
N LEU A 96 21.41 -4.00 -38.35
CA LEU A 96 21.42 -2.78 -37.53
C LEU A 96 20.04 -2.09 -37.53
N GLN A 97 19.35 -2.06 -38.66
CA GLN A 97 17.99 -1.51 -38.76
C GLN A 97 17.00 -2.29 -37.89
N VAL A 98 17.11 -3.62 -37.82
CA VAL A 98 16.29 -4.44 -36.91
C VAL A 98 16.50 -4.01 -35.46
N ILE A 99 17.76 -3.82 -35.02
CA ILE A 99 18.07 -3.36 -33.67
C ILE A 99 17.52 -1.95 -33.41
N VAL A 100 17.70 -1.03 -34.37
CA VAL A 100 17.19 0.35 -34.25
C VAL A 100 15.68 0.37 -34.12
N ASN A 101 14.96 -0.41 -34.94
CA ASN A 101 13.51 -0.48 -34.89
C ASN A 101 13.03 -1.05 -33.54
N ASP A 102 13.68 -2.10 -33.04
CA ASP A 102 13.35 -2.66 -31.72
C ASP A 102 13.59 -1.67 -30.59
N LEU A 103 14.72 -0.93 -30.62
CA LEU A 103 14.99 0.11 -29.63
C LEU A 103 13.96 1.24 -29.70
N HIS A 104 13.55 1.67 -30.88
CA HIS A 104 12.47 2.65 -31.03
C HIS A 104 11.15 2.13 -30.43
N SER A 105 10.73 0.90 -30.77
CA SER A 105 9.51 0.31 -30.21
C SER A 105 9.60 0.13 -28.69
N GLN A 106 10.77 -0.24 -28.15
CA GLN A 106 10.98 -0.30 -26.70
C GLN A 106 10.86 1.08 -26.04
N ILE A 107 11.43 2.12 -26.66
CA ILE A 107 11.34 3.50 -26.14
C ILE A 107 9.87 3.96 -26.12
N GLU A 108 9.14 3.76 -27.22
CA GLU A 108 7.72 4.10 -27.32
C GLU A 108 6.90 3.38 -26.24
N SER A 109 7.05 2.05 -26.13
CA SER A 109 6.34 1.26 -25.13
C SER A 109 6.68 1.66 -23.69
N LEU A 110 7.95 1.95 -23.39
CA LEU A 110 8.38 2.39 -22.05
C LEU A 110 7.86 3.78 -21.72
N ASN A 111 7.75 4.67 -22.71
CA ASN A 111 7.18 6.00 -22.50
C ASN A 111 5.68 5.93 -22.23
N GLU A 112 4.94 5.09 -22.96
CA GLU A 112 3.52 4.84 -22.70
C GLU A 112 3.30 4.25 -21.29
N GLU A 113 4.08 3.22 -20.93
CA GLU A 113 4.05 2.61 -19.60
C GLU A 113 4.37 3.65 -18.51
N LEU A 114 5.39 4.48 -18.72
CA LEU A 114 5.75 5.55 -17.79
C LEU A 114 4.60 6.53 -17.59
N VAL A 115 3.96 6.99 -18.67
CA VAL A 115 2.81 7.91 -18.56
C VAL A 115 1.67 7.27 -17.77
N GLN A 116 1.34 6.01 -18.05
CA GLN A 116 0.31 5.29 -17.29
C GLN A 116 0.66 5.17 -15.80
N LEU A 117 1.91 4.80 -15.49
CA LEU A 117 2.38 4.72 -14.10
C LEU A 117 2.35 6.07 -13.39
N LEU A 118 2.65 7.17 -14.09
CA LEU A 118 2.55 8.52 -13.54
C LEU A 118 1.11 8.91 -13.23
N LEU A 119 0.16 8.57 -14.11
CA LEU A 119 -1.27 8.80 -13.86
C LEU A 119 -1.76 8.02 -12.64
N ILE A 120 -1.44 6.73 -12.58
CA ILE A 120 -1.79 5.87 -11.43
C ILE A 120 -1.15 6.40 -10.14
N ARG A 121 0.11 6.85 -10.20
CA ARG A 121 0.79 7.46 -9.05
C ARG A 121 0.02 8.68 -8.55
N ASP A 122 -0.44 9.55 -9.45
CA ASP A 122 -1.16 10.77 -9.09
C ASP A 122 -2.56 10.44 -8.50
N GLU A 123 -3.23 9.43 -9.04
CA GLU A 123 -4.48 8.88 -8.47
C GLU A 123 -4.26 8.32 -7.05
N LEU A 124 -3.24 7.49 -6.87
CA LEU A 124 -2.88 6.91 -5.57
C LEU A 124 -2.45 7.98 -4.55
N HIS A 125 -1.79 9.05 -4.98
CA HIS A 125 -1.49 10.19 -4.11
C HIS A 125 -2.77 10.90 -3.65
N THR A 126 -3.72 11.11 -4.57
CA THR A 126 -5.02 11.70 -4.22
C THR A 126 -5.79 10.82 -3.23
N GLU A 127 -5.79 9.50 -3.44
CA GLU A 127 -6.39 8.53 -2.53
C GLU A 127 -5.69 8.50 -1.16
N GLN A 128 -4.35 8.56 -1.14
CA GLN A 128 -3.56 8.66 0.08
C GLN A 128 -3.91 9.93 0.87
N ASP A 129 -4.02 11.08 0.22
CA ASP A 129 -4.37 12.34 0.87
C ASP A 129 -5.77 12.25 1.50
N ALA A 130 -6.74 11.65 0.80
CA ALA A 130 -8.07 11.40 1.36
C ALA A 130 -8.02 10.48 2.60
N MET A 131 -7.28 9.37 2.51
CA MET A 131 -7.10 8.46 3.65
C MET A 131 -6.42 9.12 4.85
N LEU A 132 -5.47 10.04 4.63
CA LEU A 132 -4.82 10.77 5.72
C LEU A 132 -5.79 11.70 6.45
N VAL A 133 -6.72 12.34 5.73
CA VAL A 133 -7.79 13.13 6.32
C VAL A 133 -8.71 12.25 7.18
N ASP A 134 -9.15 11.11 6.65
CA ASP A 134 -9.99 10.16 7.40
C ASP A 134 -9.30 9.67 8.68
N ILE A 135 -7.99 9.38 8.61
CA ILE A 135 -7.19 8.99 9.78
C ILE A 135 -7.14 10.13 10.81
N GLU A 136 -6.95 11.37 10.38
CA GLU A 136 -6.93 12.53 11.28
C GLU A 136 -8.28 12.67 11.99
N ASP A 137 -9.39 12.61 11.24
CA ASP A 137 -10.75 12.74 11.79
C ASP A 137 -11.06 11.62 12.78
N LEU A 138 -10.75 10.36 12.43
CA LEU A 138 -10.94 9.21 13.32
C LEU A 138 -10.07 9.31 14.58
N THR A 139 -8.82 9.77 14.45
CA THR A 139 -7.92 9.94 15.58
C THR A 139 -8.43 11.02 16.52
N ARG A 140 -8.86 12.17 15.98
CA ARG A 140 -9.45 13.27 16.75
C ARG A 140 -10.73 12.85 17.47
N HIS A 141 -11.60 12.09 16.80
CA HIS A 141 -12.82 11.56 17.41
C HIS A 141 -12.51 10.58 18.54
N ALA A 142 -11.57 9.65 18.33
CA ALA A 142 -11.16 8.68 19.35
C ALA A 142 -10.54 9.35 20.58
N GLU A 143 -9.69 10.36 20.40
CA GLU A 143 -9.12 11.15 21.51
C GLU A 143 -10.20 11.90 22.30
N SER A 144 -11.18 12.49 21.61
CA SER A 144 -12.33 13.14 22.25
C SER A 144 -13.15 12.15 23.09
N GLN A 145 -13.45 10.97 22.53
CA GLN A 145 -14.16 9.92 23.22
C GLN A 145 -13.39 9.42 24.46
N GLN A 146 -12.08 9.23 24.33
CA GLN A 146 -11.22 8.81 25.45
C GLN A 146 -11.19 9.86 26.57
N LYS A 147 -11.13 11.15 26.26
CA LYS A 147 -11.22 12.23 27.26
C LYS A 147 -12.55 12.20 27.99
N HIS A 148 -13.65 12.07 27.26
CA HIS A 148 -14.98 12.01 27.84
C HIS A 148 -15.19 10.78 28.75
N LEU A 149 -14.63 9.62 28.37
CA LEU A 149 -14.63 8.43 29.23
C LEU A 149 -13.76 8.62 30.48
N ALA A 150 -12.59 9.26 30.35
CA ALA A 150 -11.72 9.56 31.48
C ALA A 150 -12.34 10.56 32.47
N GLU A 151 -13.13 11.52 31.99
CA GLU A 151 -13.87 12.48 32.83
C GLU A 151 -15.05 11.85 33.57
N LYS A 152 -15.65 10.79 33.02
CA LYS A 152 -16.76 10.03 33.65
C LYS A 152 -16.30 9.02 34.70
N MET A 153 -15.05 8.58 34.65
CA MET A 153 -14.49 7.65 35.64
C MET A 153 -14.20 8.42 36.95
N PRO A 154 -14.91 8.15 38.07
CA PRO A 154 -14.65 8.85 39.32
C PRO A 154 -13.24 8.50 39.82
N THR A 155 -12.39 9.51 39.99
CA THR A 155 -11.14 9.41 40.74
C THR A 155 -11.47 9.00 42.17
N LYS A 156 -11.11 7.75 42.53
CA LYS A 156 -11.08 7.26 43.91
C LYS A 156 -10.15 8.06 44.80
#